data_AF-Q9Z611-F1
#
_entry.id   AF-Q9Z611-F1
#
_cell.length_a   1.000
_cell.length_b   1.000
_cell.length_c   1.000
_cell.angle_alpha   90.00
_cell.angle_beta   90.00
_cell.angle_gamma   90.00
#
_symmetry.space_group_name_H-M   'P 1'
#
loop_
_entity.id
_entity.type
_entity.pdbx_description
1 polymer ?
#
loop_
_entity_poly.entity_id
_entity_poly.type
_entity_poly.pdbx_seq_one_letter_code
_entity_poly.pdbx_strand_id
1 'polypeptide(L)' 'MSLSVTRENFDEWMVPVYVPAPFIPVRGEGSRLWDQQGKEYID' A
#
# COMPACT_ATOMS: atom_id res chain seq x y z
N MET A 1 14.62 -13.14 6.24
CA MET A 1 13.28 -13.24 5.63
C MET A 1 12.56 -11.93 5.90
N SER A 2 12.02 -11.28 4.87
CA SER A 2 11.17 -10.09 5.06
C SER A 2 9.75 -10.53 5.43
N LEU A 3 9.11 -9.81 6.36
CA LEU A 3 7.71 -10.01 6.69
C LEU A 3 6.84 -9.68 5.45
N SER A 4 5.85 -10.51 5.15
CA SER A 4 4.85 -10.20 4.11
C SER A 4 3.78 -9.31 4.73
N VAL A 5 3.71 -8.05 4.28
CA VAL A 5 2.74 -7.05 4.77
C VAL A 5 1.56 -6.99 3.80
N THR A 6 0.34 -7.08 4.34
CA THR A 6 -0.92 -7.09 3.59
C THR A 6 -1.81 -5.91 3.96
N ARG A 7 -2.88 -5.67 3.19
CA ARG A 7 -3.84 -4.60 3.48
C ARG A 7 -4.62 -4.90 4.76
N GLU A 8 -4.92 -6.15 5.02
CA GLU A 8 -5.67 -6.62 6.18
C GLU A 8 -4.92 -6.35 7.48
N ASN A 9 -3.58 -6.38 7.45
CA ASN A 9 -2.77 -6.03 8.61
C ASN A 9 -2.98 -4.58 9.08
N PHE A 10 -3.36 -3.66 8.18
CA PHE A 10 -3.71 -2.30 8.57
C PHE A 10 -4.92 -2.28 9.51
N ASP A 11 -5.95 -3.08 9.21
CA ASP A 11 -7.18 -3.14 10.02
C ASP A 11 -6.92 -3.79 11.38
N GLU A 12 -5.96 -4.72 11.45
CA GLU A 12 -5.58 -5.39 12.69
C GLU A 12 -4.68 -4.54 13.60
N TRP A 13 -3.79 -3.73 13.04
CA TRP A 13 -2.68 -3.12 13.80
C TRP A 13 -2.83 -1.62 14.02
N MET A 14 -3.54 -0.92 13.13
CA MET A 14 -3.64 0.53 13.19
C MET A 14 -4.88 0.97 13.97
N VAL A 15 -4.78 2.09 14.67
CA VAL A 15 -5.98 2.74 15.24
C VAL A 15 -6.88 3.16 14.06
N PRO A 16 -8.18 2.82 14.07
CA PRO A 16 -9.05 2.94 12.90
C PRO A 16 -9.55 4.38 12.66
N VAL A 17 -8.63 5.32 12.52
CA VAL A 17 -8.91 6.74 12.22
C VAL A 17 -8.83 7.04 10.71
N TYR A 18 -8.36 6.09 9.90
CA TYR A 18 -8.30 6.18 8.43
C TYR A 18 -8.90 4.95 7.77
N VAL A 19 -9.40 5.14 6.54
CA VAL A 19 -9.82 4.07 5.62
C VAL A 19 -8.95 4.18 4.37
N PRO A 20 -7.72 3.62 4.37
CA PRO A 20 -6.82 3.74 3.23
C PRO A 20 -7.32 2.92 2.04
N ALA A 21 -6.77 3.23 0.86
CA ALA A 21 -7.01 2.49 -0.37
C ALA A 21 -6.75 0.97 -0.21
N PRO A 22 -7.36 0.12 -1.04
CA PRO A 22 -7.18 -1.33 -0.96
C PRO A 22 -5.81 -1.80 -1.46
N PHE A 23 -4.98 -0.91 -2.03
CA PHE A 23 -3.64 -1.21 -2.52
C PHE A 23 -2.57 -0.48 -1.68
N ILE A 24 -1.37 -1.06 -1.63
CA ILE A 24 -0.23 -0.51 -0.88
C ILE A 24 0.87 -0.10 -1.87
N PRO A 25 1.20 1.19 -1.99
CA PRO A 25 2.32 1.66 -2.80
C PRO A 25 3.67 1.12 -2.30
N VAL A 26 4.56 0.74 -3.21
CA VAL A 26 5.91 0.21 -2.89
C VAL A 26 7.05 0.97 -3.58
N ARG A 27 6.76 1.71 -4.66
CA ARG A 27 7.74 2.58 -5.34
C ARG A 27 7.05 3.75 -6.03
N GLY A 28 7.79 4.82 -6.27
CA GLY A 28 7.35 5.97 -7.07
C GLY A 28 8.50 6.55 -7.90
N GLU A 29 8.15 7.18 -9.02
CA GLU A 29 9.07 7.84 -9.95
C GLU A 29 8.35 8.95 -10.72
N GLY A 30 8.78 10.21 -10.55
CA GLY A 30 8.03 11.36 -11.07
C GLY A 30 6.61 11.39 -10.50
N SER A 31 5.60 11.55 -11.35
CA SER A 31 4.17 11.46 -10.99
C SER A 31 3.58 10.06 -11.21
N ARG A 32 4.39 9.00 -11.06
CA ARG A 32 3.96 7.61 -11.17
C ARG A 32 4.23 6.84 -9.88
N LEU A 33 3.31 5.96 -9.53
CA LEU A 33 3.35 5.13 -8.33
C LEU A 33 3.05 3.68 -8.71
N TRP A 34 3.63 2.71 -8.00
CA TRP A 34 3.32 1.30 -8.19
C TRP A 34 3.00 0.61 -6.88
N ASP A 35 2.00 -0.27 -6.90
CA ASP A 35 1.62 -1.09 -5.74
C ASP A 35 2.39 -2.42 -5.65
N GLN A 36 2.12 -3.18 -4.57
CA GLN A 36 2.72 -4.50 -4.32
C GLN A 36 2.48 -5.52 -5.44
N GLN A 37 1.43 -5.36 -6.27
CA GLN A 37 1.17 -6.22 -7.43
C GLN A 37 1.79 -5.68 -8.73
N GLY A 38 2.51 -4.55 -8.65
CA GLY A 38 3.16 -3.91 -9.79
C GLY A 38 2.22 -3.07 -10.65
N LYS A 39 0.97 -2.82 -10.21
CA LYS A 39 0.06 -1.96 -10.95
C LYS A 39 0.49 -0.50 -10.81
N GLU A 40 0.49 0.20 -11.94
CA GLU A 40 0.87 1.60 -12.03
C GLU A 40 -0.32 2.53 -11.80
N TYR A 41 -0.05 3.66 -11.14
CA TYR A 41 -0.97 4.77 -10.93
C TYR A 41 -0.25 6.07 -11.31
N ILE A 42 -1.01 7.04 -11.83
CA ILE A 42 -0.57 8.44 -11.84
C ILE A 42 -0.92 9.01 -10.47
N ASP A 43 0.06 9.59 -9.78
CA ASP A 43 -0.10 10.23 -8.46
C ASP A 43 -0.61 11.67 -8.61
#